data_AF-A0AB36FKE9-F1
#
_entry.id   AF-A0AB36FKE9-F1
#
_cell.length_a   1.000
_cell.length_b   1.000
_cell.length_c   1.000
_cell.angle_alpha   90.00
_cell.angle_beta   90.00
_cell.angle_gamma   90.00
#
_symmetry.space_group_name_H-M   'P 1'
#
loop_
_entity.id
_entity.type
_entity.pdbx_description
1 polymer ?
#
loop_
_entity_poly.entity_id
_entity_poly.type
_entity_poly.pdbx_seq_one_letter_code
_entity_poly.pdbx_strand_id
1 'polypeptide(L)'
;MSGQVVTVDDKQAVVCVSDTDGLKEHQVFNVYRTVYDPTAISEGENSYSREFVGKIRLGKTKDKHFAEAIVLDGEITRYDMVEFDRGF
;
A
#
# COMPACT_ATOMS: atom_id res chain seq x y z
N MET A 1 -1.35 10.18 -4.62
CA MET A 1 -1.13 10.22 -3.15
C MET A 1 -0.67 8.82 -2.75
N SER A 2 0.03 8.60 -1.64
CA SER A 2 0.41 7.24 -1.21
C SER A 2 0.07 7.02 0.25
N GLY A 3 -0.26 5.79 0.59
CA GLY A 3 -0.52 5.32 1.94
C GLY A 3 0.40 4.16 2.28
N GLN A 4 0.34 3.72 3.54
CA GLN A 4 1.13 2.58 4.01
C GLN A 4 0.25 1.61 4.81
N VAL A 5 0.44 0.32 4.58
CA VAL A 5 -0.19 -0.74 5.38
C VAL A 5 0.43 -0.77 6.77
N VAL A 6 -0.39 -0.54 7.79
CA VAL A 6 0.04 -0.47 9.19
C VAL A 6 -0.18 -1.81 9.91
N THR A 7 -1.27 -2.50 9.57
CA THR A 7 -1.61 -3.82 10.10
C THR A 7 -2.28 -4.65 9.02
N VAL A 8 -2.06 -5.96 9.04
CA VAL A 8 -2.81 -6.96 8.29
C VAL A 8 -3.16 -8.09 9.24
N ASP A 9 -4.43 -8.47 9.28
CA ASP A 9 -4.96 -9.63 9.99
C ASP A 9 -5.84 -10.43 9.02
N ASP A 10 -5.36 -11.59 8.60
CA ASP A 10 -5.90 -12.36 7.48
C ASP A 10 -6.09 -11.48 6.23
N LYS A 11 -7.32 -11.19 5.84
CA LYS A 11 -7.64 -10.31 4.69
C LYS A 11 -7.97 -8.88 5.08
N GLN A 12 -8.00 -8.55 6.36
CA GLN A 12 -8.32 -7.21 6.85
C GLN A 12 -7.03 -6.41 7.03
N ALA A 13 -7.00 -5.21 6.46
CA ALA A 13 -5.86 -4.32 6.56
C ALA A 13 -6.28 -2.96 7.11
N VAL A 14 -5.36 -2.27 7.77
CA VAL A 14 -5.48 -0.86 8.11
C VAL A 14 -4.39 -0.10 7.37
N VAL A 15 -4.79 0.93 6.64
CA VAL A 15 -3.90 1.76 5.83
C VAL A 15 -3.84 3.16 6.43
N CYS A 16 -2.63 3.63 6.68
CA CYS A 16 -2.37 5.03 6.96
C CYS A 16 -2.43 5.83 5.65
N VAL A 17 -3.19 6.91 5.65
CA VAL A 17 -3.38 7.81 4.51
C VAL A 17 -3.17 9.25 4.97
N SER A 18 -2.62 10.09 4.09
CA SER A 18 -2.37 11.49 4.43
C SER A 18 -3.66 12.28 4.68
N ASP A 19 -4.69 12.01 3.86
CA ASP A 19 -6.03 12.56 4.01
C ASP A 19 -7.06 11.56 3.49
N THR A 20 -8.17 11.40 4.22
CA THR A 20 -9.29 10.53 3.85
C THR A 20 -10.38 11.27 3.06
N ASP A 21 -10.36 12.60 3.01
CA ASP A 21 -11.45 13.40 2.40
C ASP A 21 -11.68 13.08 0.92
N GLY A 22 -10.64 12.64 0.19
CA GLY A 22 -10.74 12.22 -1.21
C GLY A 22 -11.01 10.73 -1.42
N LEU A 23 -10.99 9.92 -0.37
CA LEU A 23 -11.11 8.46 -0.48
C LEU A 23 -12.57 8.05 -0.52
N LYS A 24 -12.93 7.30 -1.55
CA LYS A 24 -14.27 6.71 -1.69
C LYS A 24 -14.22 5.26 -1.24
N GLU A 25 -15.23 4.85 -0.48
CA GLU A 25 -15.42 3.44 -0.14
C GLU A 25 -15.43 2.59 -1.41
N HIS A 26 -14.89 1.37 -1.31
CA HIS A 26 -14.82 0.37 -2.37
C HIS A 26 -13.86 0.68 -3.53
N GLN A 27 -13.09 1.77 -3.47
CA GLN A 27 -11.98 1.97 -4.41
C GLN A 27 -10.92 0.88 -4.25
N VAL A 28 -10.36 0.46 -5.38
CA VAL A 28 -9.31 -0.56 -5.43
C VAL A 28 -7.98 0.09 -5.75
N PHE A 29 -6.96 -0.24 -4.96
CA PHE A 29 -5.62 0.31 -5.09
C PHE A 29 -4.58 -0.79 -5.22
N ASN A 30 -3.54 -0.50 -5.99
CA ASN A 30 -2.38 -1.38 -6.12
C ASN A 30 -1.45 -1.18 -4.93
N VAL A 31 -0.86 -2.28 -4.48
CA VAL A 31 0.07 -2.33 -3.36
C VAL A 31 1.41 -2.82 -3.82
N TYR A 32 2.46 -2.18 -3.32
CA TYR A 32 3.83 -2.42 -3.74
C TYR A 32 4.77 -2.53 -2.55
N ARG A 33 5.81 -3.33 -2.69
CA ARG A 33 6.88 -3.51 -1.72
C ARG A 33 8.19 -2.98 -2.27
N THR A 34 8.91 -2.25 -1.44
CA THR A 34 10.31 -1.91 -1.72
C THR A 34 11.17 -3.10 -1.32
N VAL A 35 11.91 -3.67 -2.27
CA VAL A 35 12.75 -4.85 -2.05
C VAL A 35 14.21 -4.45 -2.24
N TYR A 36 15.06 -4.88 -1.31
CA TYR A 36 16.49 -4.69 -1.40
C TYR A 36 17.12 -5.87 -2.14
N ASP A 37 17.88 -5.58 -3.19
CA ASP A 37 18.70 -6.54 -3.90
C ASP A 37 20.14 -6.50 -3.34
N PRO A 38 20.57 -7.52 -2.58
CA PRO A 38 21.93 -7.58 -2.03
C PRO A 38 22.99 -7.89 -3.10
N THR A 39 22.59 -8.25 -4.32
CA THR A 39 23.50 -8.58 -5.42
C THR A 39 23.92 -7.36 -6.24
N ALA A 40 23.22 -6.23 -6.07
CA ALA A 40 23.58 -4.94 -6.64
C ALA A 40 24.80 -4.34 -5.90
N ILE A 41 25.99 -4.74 -6.34
CA ILE A 41 27.27 -4.41 -5.71
C ILE A 41 28.11 -3.40 -6.51
N SER A 42 27.71 -3.07 -7.74
CA SER A 42 28.44 -2.10 -8.55
C SER A 42 28.04 -0.67 -8.21
N GLU A 43 29.00 0.25 -8.25
CA GLU A 43 28.74 1.68 -8.12
C GLU A 43 27.77 2.13 -9.23
N GLY A 44 26.69 2.80 -8.84
CA GLY A 44 25.64 3.27 -9.74
C GLY A 44 24.50 2.28 -10.01
N GLU A 45 24.56 1.05 -9.50
CA GLU A 45 23.42 0.12 -9.56
C GLU A 45 22.33 0.51 -8.55
N ASN A 46 21.07 0.27 -8.93
CA ASN A 46 19.95 0.49 -8.02
C ASN A 46 19.73 -0.76 -7.18
N SER A 47 20.10 -0.71 -5.91
CA SER A 47 19.91 -1.80 -4.97
C SER A 47 18.50 -1.93 -4.41
N TYR A 48 17.57 -1.05 -4.83
CA TYR A 48 16.16 -1.13 -4.43
C TYR A 48 15.23 -1.19 -5.62
N SER A 49 14.39 -2.22 -5.66
CA SER A 49 13.30 -2.35 -6.63
C SER A 49 11.95 -2.06 -5.97
N ARG A 50 10.95 -1.78 -6.80
CA ARG A 50 9.56 -1.67 -6.39
C ARG A 50 8.77 -2.78 -7.05
N GLU A 51 8.25 -3.69 -6.24
CA GLU A 51 7.55 -4.87 -6.71
C GLU A 51 6.06 -4.75 -6.44
N PHE A 52 5.24 -5.09 -7.42
CA PHE A 52 3.80 -5.21 -7.22
C PHE A 52 3.52 -6.46 -6.38
N VAL A 53 2.82 -6.29 -5.25
CA VAL A 53 2.56 -7.40 -4.31
C VAL A 53 1.09 -7.73 -4.16
N GLY A 54 0.18 -6.90 -4.67
CA GLY A 54 -1.25 -7.20 -4.59
C GLY A 54 -2.18 -6.00 -4.76
N LYS A 55 -3.44 -6.22 -4.42
CA LYS A 55 -4.50 -5.20 -4.46
C LYS A 55 -5.32 -5.19 -3.18
N ILE A 56 -5.74 -3.99 -2.78
CA ILE A 56 -6.68 -3.81 -1.68
C ILE A 56 -7.89 -3.03 -2.14
N ARG A 57 -9.02 -3.26 -1.47
CA ARG A 57 -10.23 -2.45 -1.58
C ARG A 57 -10.44 -1.65 -0.30
N LEU A 58 -10.59 -0.34 -0.40
CA LEU A 58 -10.93 0.48 0.77
C LEU A 58 -12.31 0.10 1.33
N GLY A 59 -12.37 -0.04 2.64
CA GLY A 59 -13.58 -0.10 3.44
C GLY A 59 -13.89 1.28 3.99
N LYS A 60 -14.29 1.33 5.27
CA LYS A 60 -14.64 2.57 5.96
C LYS A 60 -13.41 3.33 6.42
N THR A 61 -13.51 4.65 6.45
CA THR A 61 -12.52 5.50 7.12
C THR A 61 -12.71 5.38 8.63
N LYS A 62 -11.61 5.25 9.39
CA LYS A 62 -11.64 5.25 10.86
C LYS A 62 -11.56 6.66 11.40
N ASP A 63 -10.69 7.47 10.82
CA ASP A 63 -10.49 8.88 11.12
C ASP A 63 -9.85 9.58 9.91
N LYS A 64 -9.26 10.77 10.12
CA LYS A 64 -8.62 11.55 9.05
C LYS A 64 -7.40 10.84 8.41
N HIS A 65 -6.74 9.96 9.15
CA HIS A 65 -5.44 9.39 8.78
C HIS A 65 -5.47 7.87 8.57
N PHE A 66 -6.56 7.19 8.90
CA PHE A 66 -6.65 5.74 8.78
C PHE A 66 -7.92 5.30 8.05
N ALA A 67 -7.75 4.34 7.15
CA ALA A 67 -8.84 3.65 6.48
C ALA A 67 -8.70 2.14 6.64
N GLU A 68 -9.84 1.47 6.81
CA GLU A 68 -9.93 0.02 6.68
C GLU A 68 -9.78 -0.37 5.21
N ALA A 69 -9.23 -1.55 4.97
CA ALA A 69 -9.15 -2.13 3.65
C ALA A 69 -9.26 -3.66 3.71
N ILE A 70 -9.62 -4.25 2.58
CA ILE A 70 -9.68 -5.70 2.41
C ILE A 70 -8.70 -6.09 1.31
N VAL A 71 -7.83 -7.04 1.60
CA VAL A 71 -6.93 -7.66 0.61
C VAL A 71 -7.77 -8.44 -0.39
N LEU A 72 -7.65 -8.07 -1.66
CA LEU A 72 -8.32 -8.75 -2.76
C LEU A 72 -7.44 -9.81 -3.41
N ASP A 73 -6.15 -9.52 -3.50
CA ASP A 73 -5.17 -10.33 -4.22
C ASP A 73 -3.77 -10.08 -3.67
N GLY A 74 -2.90 -11.10 -3.77
CA GLY A 74 -1.50 -11.07 -3.37
C GLY A 74 -1.22 -11.22 -1.87
N GLU A 75 0.07 -11.19 -1.53
CA GLU A 75 0.58 -11.34 -0.16
C GLU A 75 1.04 -9.99 0.41
N ILE A 76 0.06 -9.25 0.91
CA ILE A 76 0.26 -7.93 1.48
C ILE A 76 0.65 -8.06 2.94
N THR A 77 1.72 -7.37 3.33
CA THR A 77 2.22 -7.37 4.70
C THR A 77 2.39 -5.93 5.20
N ARG A 78 2.71 -5.82 6.49
CA ARG A 78 2.99 -4.53 7.12
C ARG A 78 4.12 -3.81 6.39
N TYR A 79 4.00 -2.50 6.27
CA TYR A 79 4.90 -1.56 5.59
C TYR A 79 4.81 -1.51 4.07
N ASP A 80 4.00 -2.36 3.44
CA ASP A 80 3.73 -2.24 2.01
C ASP A 80 3.05 -0.91 1.69
N MET A 81 3.36 -0.36 0.52
CA MET A 81 2.94 0.96 0.09
C MET A 81 1.71 0.84 -0.82
N VAL A 82 0.66 1.57 -0.45
CA VAL A 82 -0.57 1.69 -1.24
C VAL A 82 -0.44 2.92 -2.14
N GLU A 83 -0.65 2.75 -3.44
CA GLU A 83 -0.67 3.86 -4.37
C GLU A 83 -2.09 4.32 -4.69
N PHE A 84 -2.35 5.58 -4.41
CA PHE A 84 -3.57 6.27 -4.80
C PHE A 84 -3.29 7.07 -6.07
N ASP A 85 -4.03 6.76 -7.13
CA ASP A 85 -3.87 7.42 -8.42
C ASP A 85 -4.05 8.94 -8.27
N ARG A 86 -3.30 9.74 -9.03
CA ARG A 86 -3.35 11.20 -8.95
C ARG A 86 -4.55 11.71 -9.79
N GLY A 87 -5.76 11.44 -9.32
CA GLY A 87 -6.99 11.81 -10.04
C GLY A 87 -8.20 12.05 -9.14
N PHE A 88 -7.97 12.58 -7.93
CA PHE A 88 -9.02 13.03 -7.02
C PHE A 88 -9.40 14.48 -7.30
#